data_AF-A0A011SH08-F1
#
_entry.id   AF-A0A011SH08-F1
#
_cell.length_a   1.000
_cell.length_b   1.000
_cell.length_c   1.000
_cell.angle_alpha   90.00
_cell.angle_beta   90.00
_cell.angle_gamma   90.00
#
_symmetry.space_group_name_H-M   'P 1'
#
loop_
_entity.id
_entity.type
_entity.pdbx_description
1 polymer ?
#
loop_
_entity_poly.entity_id
_entity_poly.type
_entity_poly.pdbx_seq_one_letter_code
_entity_poly.pdbx_strand_id
1 'polypeptide(L)'
;MNEEDKKLAIILPRATFIQDPAIEMDSIKTWSGKGLLRGEVNWNEGFDLIGAAQEEIKEEAVNMGILETAEKSAEKVLAGFFTNLGYEVEITYE
;
A
#
# COMPACT_ATOMS: atom_id res chain seq x y z
N MET A 1 -18.13 -17.83 15.42
CA MET A 1 -17.21 -18.43 16.41
C MET A 1 -17.96 -19.56 17.09
N ASN A 2 -17.38 -20.75 17.13
CA ASN A 2 -17.91 -21.86 17.91
C ASN A 2 -17.01 -22.02 19.15
N GLU A 3 -17.55 -21.66 20.31
CA GLU A 3 -16.81 -21.68 21.59
C GLU A 3 -16.69 -23.09 22.19
N GLU A 4 -17.63 -23.99 21.89
CA GLU A 4 -17.61 -25.38 22.37
C GLU A 4 -16.50 -26.18 21.67
N ASP A 5 -16.34 -26.01 20.36
CA ASP A 5 -15.32 -26.68 19.55
C ASP A 5 -14.02 -25.88 19.40
N LYS A 6 -13.95 -24.67 19.99
CA LYS A 6 -12.85 -23.70 19.83
C LYS A 6 -12.45 -23.47 18.37
N LYS A 7 -13.44 -23.28 17.48
CA LYS A 7 -13.21 -23.00 16.06
C LYS A 7 -13.55 -21.56 15.71
N LEU A 8 -12.64 -20.91 14.99
CA LEU A 8 -12.76 -19.52 14.56
C LEU A 8 -12.56 -19.40 13.05
N ALA A 9 -13.60 -19.00 12.33
CA ALA A 9 -13.51 -18.59 10.93
C ALA A 9 -13.37 -17.06 10.86
N ILE A 10 -12.35 -16.58 10.16
CA ILE A 10 -12.08 -15.16 9.95
C ILE A 10 -12.11 -14.87 8.45
N ILE A 11 -12.93 -13.90 8.05
CA ILE A 11 -12.98 -13.40 6.67
C ILE A 11 -12.17 -12.10 6.64
N LEU A 12 -11.14 -12.05 5.81
CA LEU A 12 -10.28 -10.88 5.63
C LEU A 12 -10.56 -10.21 4.29
N PRO A 13 -10.60 -8.86 4.24
CA PRO A 13 -10.63 -8.16 2.96
C PRO A 13 -9.29 -8.32 2.24
N ARG A 14 -9.32 -8.27 0.91
CA ARG A 14 -8.09 -8.16 0.11
C ARG A 14 -7.27 -6.93 0.46
N ALA A 15 -5.95 -7.08 0.45
CA ALA A 15 -5.05 -5.96 0.74
C ALA A 15 -5.15 -4.89 -0.35
N THR A 16 -5.21 -3.63 0.09
CA THR A 16 -5.25 -2.45 -0.80
C THR A 16 -4.33 -1.36 -0.25
N PHE A 17 -3.89 -0.45 -1.13
CA PHE A 17 -3.17 0.74 -0.70
C PHE A 17 -4.13 1.70 0.03
N ILE A 18 -3.81 2.05 1.27
CA ILE A 18 -4.62 2.96 2.10
C ILE A 18 -4.46 4.41 1.63
N GLN A 19 -3.28 4.75 1.08
CA GLN A 19 -2.94 6.08 0.61
C GLN A 19 -1.98 6.00 -0.58
N ASP A 20 -1.90 7.08 -1.34
CA ASP A 20 -0.95 7.22 -2.42
C ASP A 20 0.50 7.33 -1.89
N PRO A 21 1.50 6.87 -2.67
CA PRO A 21 2.89 7.06 -2.33
C PRO A 21 3.21 8.54 -2.12
N ALA A 22 3.85 8.87 -1.00
CA ALA A 22 4.27 10.24 -0.73
C ALA A 22 5.47 10.60 -1.61
N ILE A 23 5.38 11.74 -2.29
CA ILE A 23 6.50 12.33 -3.02
C ILE A 23 7.06 13.51 -2.22
N GLU A 24 8.35 13.46 -1.91
CA GLU A 24 9.05 14.54 -1.23
C GLU A 24 9.31 15.69 -2.20
N MET A 25 8.39 16.66 -2.22
CA MET A 25 8.43 17.80 -3.15
C MET A 25 9.68 18.68 -2.98
N ASP A 26 10.20 18.79 -1.76
CA ASP A 26 11.38 19.61 -1.44
C ASP A 26 12.66 19.07 -2.09
N SER A 27 12.68 17.78 -2.43
CA SER A 27 13.77 17.10 -3.12
C SER A 27 13.67 17.21 -4.65
N ILE A 28 12.57 17.78 -5.19
CA ILE A 28 12.37 17.92 -6.64
C ILE A 28 13.20 19.09 -7.18
N LYS A 29 14.24 18.78 -7.95
CA LYS A 29 15.06 19.78 -8.65
C LYS A 29 14.45 20.10 -10.00
N THR A 30 13.74 21.23 -10.11
CA THR A 30 13.26 21.73 -11.41
C THR A 30 14.45 22.28 -12.23
N TRP A 31 14.92 21.54 -13.22
CA TRP A 31 15.89 22.05 -14.21
C TRP A 31 15.13 22.71 -15.37
N SER A 32 15.37 24.01 -15.57
CA SER A 32 14.87 24.75 -16.75
C SER A 32 16.07 25.13 -17.62
N GLY A 33 16.05 24.73 -18.90
CA GLY A 33 17.07 25.11 -19.88
C GLY A 33 17.06 26.58 -20.30
N LYS A 34 16.17 27.41 -19.73
CA LYS A 34 16.05 28.85 -20.00
C LYS A 34 16.53 29.63 -18.77
N GLY A 35 17.83 29.90 -18.67
CA GLY A 35 18.39 30.80 -17.65
C GLY A 35 17.79 32.22 -17.72
N LEU A 36 17.90 33.01 -16.65
CA LEU A 36 17.57 34.45 -16.44
C LEU A 36 16.20 35.01 -16.94
N LEU A 37 15.51 34.37 -17.86
CA LEU A 37 14.23 34.78 -18.46
C LEU A 37 13.10 33.89 -17.95
N ARG A 38 13.09 33.59 -16.65
CA ARG A 38 12.07 32.73 -16.05
C ARG A 38 10.73 33.49 -16.01
N GLY A 39 9.82 33.15 -16.93
CA GLY A 39 8.38 33.43 -16.77
C GLY A 39 7.76 32.52 -15.70
N GLU A 40 6.51 32.77 -15.32
CA GLU A 40 5.78 32.00 -14.29
C GLU A 40 5.94 30.48 -14.49
N VAL A 41 6.24 29.78 -13.39
CA VAL A 41 6.37 28.32 -13.36
C VAL A 41 5.01 27.72 -13.71
N ASN A 42 4.93 26.96 -14.81
CA ASN A 42 3.70 26.26 -15.18
C ASN A 42 3.55 25.02 -14.28
N TRP A 43 2.88 25.19 -13.15
CA TRP A 43 2.69 24.14 -12.15
C TRP A 43 1.83 22.97 -12.63
N ASN A 44 1.00 23.17 -13.67
CA ASN A 44 0.11 22.12 -14.17
C ASN A 44 0.90 20.91 -14.71
N GLU A 45 1.97 21.16 -15.47
CA GLU A 45 2.85 20.10 -16.00
C GLU A 45 3.58 19.34 -14.86
N GLY A 46 3.93 20.05 -13.78
CA GLY A 46 4.55 19.44 -12.61
C GLY A 46 3.62 18.49 -11.85
N PHE A 47 2.34 18.87 -11.68
CA PHE A 47 1.34 18.02 -11.03
C PHE A 47 1.02 16.76 -11.85
N ASP A 48 0.98 16.86 -13.17
CA ASP A 48 0.77 15.70 -14.05
C ASP A 48 1.92 14.70 -13.94
N LEU A 49 3.17 15.19 -13.88
CA LEU A 49 4.37 14.35 -13.70
C LEU A 49 4.41 13.67 -12.32
N ILE A 50 3.97 14.38 -11.28
CA ILE A 50 3.84 13.83 -9.91
C ILE A 50 2.82 12.68 -9.90
N GLY A 51 1.65 12.89 -10.52
CA GLY A 51 0.63 11.85 -10.60
C GLY A 51 1.13 10.60 -11.34
N ALA A 52 1.84 10.78 -12.46
CA ALA A 52 2.44 9.68 -13.21
C ALA A 52 3.49 8.91 -12.37
N ALA A 53 4.35 9.62 -11.64
CA ALA A 53 5.35 8.98 -10.77
C ALA A 53 4.70 8.20 -9.62
N GLN A 54 3.62 8.70 -9.02
CA GLN A 54 2.88 7.97 -7.97
C GLN A 54 2.27 6.68 -8.51
N GLU A 55 1.77 6.69 -9.74
CA GLU A 55 1.22 5.50 -10.37
C GLU A 55 2.31 4.46 -10.66
N GLU A 56 3.45 4.88 -11.20
CA GLU A 56 4.59 3.99 -11.45
C GLU A 56 5.08 3.32 -10.16
N ILE A 57 5.17 4.08 -9.05
CA ILE A 57 5.54 3.54 -7.74
C ILE A 57 4.53 2.49 -7.25
N LYS A 58 3.23 2.71 -7.47
CA LYS A 58 2.19 1.73 -7.11
C LYS A 58 2.32 0.46 -7.95
N GLU A 59 2.49 0.58 -9.26
CA GLU A 59 2.68 -0.56 -10.15
C GLU A 59 3.90 -1.37 -9.74
N GLU A 60 5.02 -0.71 -9.43
CA GLU A 60 6.22 -1.38 -8.92
C GLU A 60 5.95 -2.08 -7.59
N ALA A 61 5.26 -1.43 -6.65
CA ALA A 61 4.87 -2.01 -5.37
C ALA A 61 3.98 -3.27 -5.52
N VAL A 62 3.04 -3.26 -6.47
CA VAL A 62 2.23 -4.43 -6.82
C VAL A 62 3.12 -5.53 -7.40
N ASN A 63 4.00 -5.21 -8.35
CA ASN A 63 4.90 -6.18 -8.97
C ASN A 63 5.89 -6.80 -7.96
N MET A 64 6.28 -6.05 -6.93
CA MET A 64 7.11 -6.55 -5.82
C MET A 64 6.35 -7.45 -4.84
N GLY A 65 5.03 -7.55 -4.97
CA GLY A 65 4.20 -8.40 -4.13
C GLY A 65 3.94 -7.83 -2.74
N ILE A 66 3.90 -6.50 -2.59
CA ILE A 66 3.72 -5.85 -1.29
C ILE A 66 2.35 -6.20 -0.68
N LEU A 67 1.29 -6.24 -1.50
CA LEU A 67 -0.06 -6.54 -1.04
C LEU A 67 -0.18 -8.00 -0.57
N GLU A 68 0.39 -8.94 -1.32
CA GLU A 68 0.45 -10.36 -0.97
C GLU A 68 1.27 -10.59 0.31
N THR A 69 2.32 -9.81 0.51
CA THR A 69 3.12 -9.85 1.74
C THR A 69 2.33 -9.31 2.94
N ALA A 70 1.51 -8.28 2.73
CA ALA A 70 0.62 -7.74 3.75
C ALA A 70 -0.46 -8.77 4.14
N GLU A 71 -1.09 -9.44 3.16
CA GLU A 71 -2.05 -10.52 3.38
C GLU A 71 -1.45 -11.66 4.20
N LYS A 72 -0.28 -12.18 3.79
CA LYS A 72 0.42 -13.24 4.53
C LYS A 72 0.80 -12.84 5.95
N SER A 73 1.15 -11.56 6.14
CA SER A 73 1.48 -11.03 7.46
C SER A 73 0.25 -10.97 8.36
N ALA A 74 -0.89 -10.50 7.83
CA ALA A 74 -2.15 -10.48 8.55
C ALA A 74 -2.60 -11.90 8.94
N GLU A 75 -2.55 -12.84 8.00
CA GLU A 75 -2.88 -14.25 8.23
C GLU A 75 -2.04 -14.83 9.36
N LYS A 76 -0.71 -14.65 9.30
CA LYS A 76 0.22 -15.16 10.31
C LYS A 76 -0.02 -14.58 11.69
N VAL A 77 -0.27 -13.28 11.78
CA VAL A 77 -0.52 -12.59 13.06
C VAL A 77 -1.84 -13.06 13.68
N LEU A 78 -2.91 -13.12 12.89
CA LEU A 78 -4.23 -13.51 13.38
C LEU A 78 -4.28 -14.99 13.74
N ALA A 79 -3.82 -15.87 12.85
CA ALA A 79 -3.75 -17.30 13.12
C ALA A 79 -2.88 -17.58 14.37
N GLY A 80 -1.68 -16.98 14.44
CA GLY A 80 -0.80 -17.15 15.59
C GLY A 80 -1.41 -16.68 16.91
N PHE A 81 -2.09 -15.53 16.91
CA PHE A 81 -2.77 -15.02 18.10
C PHE A 81 -3.83 -15.99 18.62
N PHE A 82 -4.74 -16.45 17.75
CA PHE A 82 -5.86 -17.30 18.17
C PHE A 82 -5.45 -18.76 18.42
N THR A 83 -4.48 -19.29 17.70
CA THR A 83 -3.88 -20.60 18.03
C THR A 83 -3.27 -20.60 19.42
N ASN A 84 -2.60 -19.52 19.83
CA ASN A 84 -2.07 -19.39 21.20
C ASN A 84 -3.19 -19.37 22.27
N LEU A 85 -4.40 -18.95 21.90
CA LEU A 85 -5.59 -19.00 22.76
C LEU A 85 -6.30 -20.37 22.71
N GLY A 86 -5.78 -21.32 21.94
CA GLY A 86 -6.30 -22.68 21.81
C GLY A 86 -7.41 -22.83 20.78
N TYR A 87 -7.55 -21.89 19.84
CA TYR A 87 -8.50 -21.97 18.74
C TYR A 87 -7.88 -22.59 17.49
N GLU A 88 -8.66 -23.40 16.78
CA GLU A 88 -8.42 -23.77 15.39
C GLU A 88 -8.96 -22.65 14.49
N VAL A 89 -8.09 -22.08 13.66
CA VAL A 89 -8.39 -20.86 12.87
C VAL A 89 -8.45 -21.21 11.39
N GLU A 90 -9.54 -20.82 10.73
CA GLU A 90 -9.70 -20.87 9.29
C GLU A 90 -9.79 -19.42 8.76
N ILE A 91 -8.88 -19.05 7.87
CA ILE A 91 -8.83 -17.71 7.28
C ILE A 91 -9.22 -17.80 5.82
N THR A 92 -10.22 -17.00 5.42
CA THR A 92 -10.67 -16.85 4.03
C THR A 92 -10.66 -15.38 3.65
N TYR A 93 -10.70 -15.11 2.34
CA TYR A 93 -10.69 -13.76 1.80
C TYR A 93 -12.00 -13.45 1.08
N GLU A 94 -12.48 -12.21 1.20
CA GLU A 94 -13.61 -11.65 0.44
C GLU A 94 -13.17 -10.71 -0.70
#